data_AF-A0A952LD61-F1
#
_entry.id   AF-A0A952LD61-F1
#
_cell.length_a   1.000
_cell.length_b   1.000
_cell.length_c   1.000
_cell.angle_alpha   90.00
_cell.angle_beta   90.00
_cell.angle_gamma   90.00
#
_symmetry.space_group_name_H-M   'P 1'
#
loop_
_entity.id
_entity.type
_entity.pdbx_description
1 polymer ?
#
loop_
_entity_poly.entity_id
_entity_poly.type
_entity_poly.pdbx_seq_one_letter_code
_entity_poly.pdbx_strand_id
1 'polypeptide(L)' 'NAENIFLWSGHNYAWEIVHQLAIPAEQGVVRIGIAHYNTAAEIEETLESVHRVIAMLRQQR' A
#
# COMPACT_ATOMS: atom_id res chain seq x y z
N ASN A 1 -9.10 -9.28 -7.41
CA ASN A 1 -7.67 -8.93 -7.52
C ASN A 1 -6.96 -9.96 -8.38
N ALA A 2 -6.31 -9.54 -9.45
CA ALA A 2 -5.58 -10.44 -10.35
C ALA A 2 -4.31 -11.02 -9.69
N GLU A 3 -3.67 -10.28 -8.78
CA GLU A 3 -2.40 -10.66 -8.14
C GLU A 3 -2.55 -11.28 -6.74
N ASN A 4 -3.79 -11.49 -6.26
CA ASN A 4 -4.06 -12.10 -4.94
C ASN A 4 -3.38 -11.43 -3.71
N ILE A 5 -3.06 -10.14 -3.81
CA ILE A 5 -2.52 -9.33 -2.72
C ILE A 5 -3.66 -8.53 -2.06
N PHE A 6 -3.71 -8.52 -0.72
CA PHE A 6 -4.73 -7.84 0.06
C PHE A 6 -4.09 -6.87 1.05
N LEU A 7 -4.58 -5.64 1.07
CA LEU A 7 -3.99 -4.53 1.80
C LEU A 7 -5.05 -3.47 2.15
N TRP A 8 -4.68 -2.52 3.00
CA TRP A 8 -5.57 -1.43 3.42
C TRP A 8 -5.19 -0.13 2.72
N SER A 9 -6.18 0.67 2.36
CA SER A 9 -6.01 2.03 1.83
C SER A 9 -6.84 3.04 2.63
N GLY A 10 -6.31 4.24 2.84
CA GLY A 10 -6.98 5.35 3.52
C GLY A 10 -6.30 5.74 4.83
N HIS A 11 -7.05 6.27 5.80
CA HIS A 11 -6.47 6.81 7.04
C HIS A 11 -6.17 5.76 8.10
N ASN A 12 -6.58 4.49 7.91
CA ASN A 12 -6.34 3.39 8.84
C ASN A 12 -6.78 3.70 10.29
N TYR A 13 -7.90 4.41 10.46
CA TYR A 13 -8.40 4.92 11.74
C TYR A 13 -7.42 5.86 12.49
N ALA A 14 -6.46 6.46 11.78
CA ALA A 14 -5.46 7.39 12.31
C ALA A 14 -5.63 8.79 11.70
N TRP A 15 -6.81 9.38 11.87
CA TRP A 15 -7.20 10.66 11.25
C TRP A 15 -6.24 11.80 11.57
N GLU A 16 -5.88 11.96 12.84
CA GLU A 16 -4.99 13.02 13.31
C GLU A 16 -3.56 12.87 12.78
N ILE A 17 -3.08 11.63 12.62
CA ILE A 17 -1.74 11.35 12.09
C ILE A 17 -1.65 11.74 10.62
N VAL A 18 -2.65 11.39 9.82
CA VAL A 18 -2.72 11.78 8.40
C VAL A 18 -2.70 13.31 8.27
N HIS A 19 -3.41 14.03 9.14
CA HIS A 19 -3.39 15.50 9.16
C HIS A 19 -2.02 16.06 9.56
N GLN A 20 -1.38 15.52 10.60
CA GLN A 20 -0.05 15.95 11.04
C GLN A 20 1.03 15.74 9.97
N LEU A 21 0.88 14.69 9.15
CA LEU A 21 1.77 14.40 8.03
C LEU A 21 1.42 15.17 6.75
N ALA A 22 0.44 16.08 6.80
CA ALA A 22 -0.06 16.86 5.66
C ALA A 22 -0.50 15.97 4.46
N ILE A 23 -0.99 14.77 4.75
CA ILE A 23 -1.55 13.86 3.75
C ILE A 23 -3.02 14.24 3.54
N PRO A 24 -3.50 14.36 2.28
CA PRO A 24 -4.90 14.69 2.03
C PRO A 24 -5.84 13.63 2.62
N ALA A 25 -6.87 14.11 3.32
CA ALA A 25 -7.82 13.32 4.08
C ALA A 25 -8.84 12.55 3.22
N GLU A 26 -8.77 12.68 1.90
CA GLU A 26 -9.50 11.88 0.94
C GLU A 26 -8.62 10.77 0.31
N GLN A 27 -7.30 10.84 0.52
CA GLN A 27 -6.31 9.92 -0.07
C GLN A 27 -5.78 8.92 0.97
N GLY A 28 -5.25 9.42 2.09
CA GLY A 28 -4.60 8.61 3.11
C GLY A 28 -3.35 7.87 2.58
N VAL A 29 -3.13 6.65 3.06
CA VAL A 29 -1.96 5.83 2.71
C VAL A 29 -2.36 4.40 2.36
N VAL A 30 -1.51 3.72 1.60
CA VAL A 30 -1.53 2.25 1.48
C VAL A 30 -0.73 1.64 2.62
N ARG A 31 -1.31 0.66 3.31
CA ARG A 31 -0.66 -0.05 4.42
C ARG A 31 -0.60 -1.55 4.13
N ILE A 32 0.62 -2.08 4.12
CA ILE A 32 0.90 -3.52 4.04
C ILE A 32 1.07 -4.03 5.47
N GLY A 33 0.18 -4.92 5.91
CA GLY A 33 0.26 -5.55 7.23
C GLY A 33 0.90 -6.92 7.14
N ILE A 34 1.99 -7.13 7.88
CA ILE A 34 2.74 -8.39 7.90
C ILE A 34 2.52 -9.06 9.26
N ALA A 35 2.28 -10.36 9.26
CA ALA A 35 2.12 -11.19 10.44
C ALA A 35 3.06 -12.40 10.41
N HIS A 36 3.07 -13.18 11.51
CA HIS A 36 3.97 -14.33 11.68
C HIS A 36 3.71 -15.50 10.71
N TYR A 37 2.55 -15.50 10.05
CA TYR A 37 2.20 -16.49 9.03
C TYR A 37 2.57 -16.05 7.61
N ASN A 38 3.07 -14.82 7.43
CA ASN A 38 3.58 -14.40 6.14
C ASN A 38 4.97 -14.99 5.88
N THR A 39 5.24 -15.27 4.61
CA THR A 39 6.55 -15.75 4.15
C THR A 39 7.36 -14.63 3.53
N ALA A 40 8.70 -14.79 3.49
CA ALA A 40 9.57 -13.86 2.77
C ALA A 40 9.21 -13.76 1.27
N ALA A 41 8.78 -14.88 0.66
CA ALA A 41 8.36 -14.90 -0.74
C ALA A 41 7.09 -14.08 -0.99
N GLU A 42 6.11 -14.13 -0.08
CA GLU A 42 4.90 -13.28 -0.16
C GLU A 42 5.23 -11.79 -0.02
N ILE A 43 6.18 -11.46 0.85
CA ILE A 43 6.64 -10.08 1.03
C ILE A 43 7.34 -9.60 -0.24
N GLU A 44 8.23 -10.40 -0.81
CA GLU A 44 8.94 -10.06 -2.05
C GLU A 44 7.95 -9.84 -3.20
N GLU A 45 7.01 -10.77 -3.42
CA GLU A 45 5.98 -10.62 -4.46
C GLU A 45 5.14 -9.36 -4.27
N THR A 46 4.82 -9.02 -3.02
CA THR A 46 4.08 -7.80 -2.70
C THR A 46 4.88 -6.54 -3.09
N LEU A 47 6.18 -6.52 -2.83
CA LEU A 47 7.05 -5.40 -3.19
C LEU A 47 7.25 -5.29 -4.71
N GLU A 48 7.43 -6.41 -5.40
CA GLU A 48 7.50 -6.44 -6.87
C GLU A 48 6.21 -5.92 -7.50
N SER A 49 5.05 -6.31 -6.98
CA SER A 49 3.75 -5.80 -7.42
C SER A 49 3.65 -4.27 -7.29
N VAL A 50 4.10 -3.71 -6.16
CA VAL A 50 4.17 -2.25 -5.96
C VAL A 50 5.06 -1.58 -7.01
N HIS A 51 6.24 -2.15 -7.29
CA HIS A 51 7.12 -1.63 -8.34
C HIS A 51 6.46 -1.64 -9.72
N ARG A 52 5.77 -2.72 -10.08
CA ARG A 52 5.03 -2.83 -11.36
C ARG A 52 3.95 -1.76 -11.47
N VAL A 53 3.15 -1.57 -10.42
CA VAL A 53 2.08 -0.55 -10.39
C VAL A 53 2.64 0.86 -10.52
N ILE A 54 3.72 1.19 -9.78
CA ILE A 54 4.35 2.52 -9.86
C ILE A 54 4.94 2.76 -11.26
N ALA A 55 5.60 1.76 -11.84
CA ALA A 55 6.15 1.86 -13.20
C ALA A 55 5.05 2.11 -14.24
N MET A 56 3.94 1.39 -14.14
CA MET A 56 2.78 1.57 -15.03
C MET A 56 2.18 2.98 -14.90
N LEU A 57 1.96 3.47 -13.68
CA LEU A 57 1.40 4.81 -13.44
C LEU A 57 2.31 5.94 -13.95
N ARG A 58 3.63 5.74 -13.87
CA ARG A 58 4.61 6.71 -14.40
C ARG A 58 4.63 6.78 -15.92
N GLN A 59 4.35 5.68 -16.62
CA GLN A 59 4.27 5.66 -18.09
C GLN A 59 2.99 6.31 -18.61
N GLN A 60 1.95 6.41 -17.76
CA GLN A 60 0.65 6.99 -18.11
C GLN A 60 0.57 8.51 -17.86
N ARG A 61 1.56 9.10 -17.20
CA ARG A 61 1.69 10.56 -16.98
C ARG A 61 2.59 11.19 -18.03
#